data_AF-A0A2P7BGN4-F1
#
_entry.id   AF-A0A2P7BGN4-F1
#
_cell.length_a   1.000
_cell.length_b   1.000
_cell.length_c   1.000
_cell.angle_alpha   90.00
_cell.angle_beta   90.00
_cell.angle_gamma   90.00
#
_symmetry.space_group_name_H-M   'P 1'
#
loop_
_entity.id
_entity.type
_entity.pdbx_description
1 polymer ?
#
loop_
_entity_poly.entity_id
_entity_poly.type
_entity_poly.pdbx_seq_one_letter_code
_entity_poly.pdbx_strand_id
1 'polypeptide(L)'
;MKKLRFPTVNALSAILICSCFSSPVLAEEPTFAKLQAMCKDASNPLNHGYCVGFVEAIALRIAHENKNCTLLQEYIDQPNTNFVLPDLIADLNPKEYSGDALKAVEKFFVNKGCS
;
A
#
# COMPACT_ATOMS: atom_id res chain seq x y z
N MET A 1 3.76 43.36 -54.24
CA MET A 1 4.17 43.23 -52.82
C MET A 1 3.70 41.87 -52.30
N LYS A 2 4.62 40.92 -52.10
CA LYS A 2 4.32 39.57 -51.60
C LYS A 2 4.35 39.59 -50.08
N LYS A 3 3.20 39.38 -49.42
CA LYS A 3 3.14 39.17 -47.96
C LYS A 3 3.28 37.68 -47.68
N LEU A 4 4.49 37.25 -47.27
CA LEU A 4 4.68 35.95 -46.63
C LEU A 4 4.00 36.00 -45.26
N ARG A 5 2.98 35.16 -45.06
CA ARG A 5 2.41 34.87 -43.74
C ARG A 5 3.18 33.69 -43.15
N PHE A 6 3.89 33.94 -42.07
CA PHE A 6 4.51 32.91 -41.23
C PHE A 6 3.42 32.12 -40.50
N PRO A 7 3.49 30.77 -40.43
CA PRO A 7 2.58 30.01 -39.60
C PRO A 7 2.95 30.19 -38.12
N THR A 8 1.97 30.60 -37.34
CA THR A 8 1.98 30.61 -35.87
C THR A 8 2.09 29.16 -35.40
N VAL A 9 3.31 28.72 -35.07
CA VAL A 9 3.54 27.41 -34.48
C VAL A 9 3.06 27.47 -33.02
N ASN A 10 2.00 26.72 -32.74
CA ASN A 10 1.40 26.54 -31.42
C ASN A 10 2.47 26.13 -30.39
N ALA A 11 2.88 27.09 -29.54
CA ALA A 11 3.73 26.88 -28.39
C ALA A 11 2.90 26.30 -27.22
N LEU A 12 2.49 25.03 -27.33
CA LEU A 12 1.77 24.31 -26.26
C LEU A 12 2.43 22.99 -25.85
N SER A 13 3.62 22.66 -26.37
CA SER A 13 4.38 21.46 -25.98
C SER A 13 5.59 21.84 -25.13
N ALA A 14 5.37 22.20 -23.87
CA ALA A 14 6.45 22.36 -22.88
C ALA A 14 5.99 22.20 -21.41
N ILE A 15 4.98 21.36 -21.14
CA ILE A 15 4.65 20.93 -19.77
C ILE A 15 4.74 19.41 -19.71
N LEU A 16 5.95 18.90 -19.92
CA LEU A 16 6.33 17.54 -19.62
C LEU A 16 7.78 17.62 -19.18
N ILE A 17 8.13 16.89 -18.12
CA ILE A 17 9.46 16.78 -17.50
C ILE A 17 9.71 17.83 -16.39
N CYS A 18 8.96 17.77 -15.29
CA CYS A 18 9.43 18.34 -14.02
C CYS A 18 8.91 17.57 -12.79
N SER A 19 8.90 16.24 -12.84
CA SER A 19 8.49 15.41 -11.69
C SER A 19 9.38 14.18 -11.44
N CYS A 20 10.53 14.04 -12.09
CA CYS A 20 11.37 12.84 -11.97
C CYS A 20 12.68 13.03 -11.18
N PHE A 21 12.86 14.13 -10.42
CA PHE A 21 14.08 14.37 -9.63
C PHE A 21 13.84 14.45 -8.12
N SER A 22 12.72 13.93 -7.64
CA SER A 22 12.68 13.46 -6.27
C SER A 22 13.37 12.11 -6.28
N SER A 23 14.61 12.04 -5.78
CA SER A 23 15.18 10.78 -5.35
C SER A 23 14.08 9.98 -4.65
N PRO A 24 13.91 8.67 -4.90
CA PRO A 24 13.10 7.87 -4.02
C PRO A 24 13.80 7.95 -2.66
N VAL A 25 13.38 8.89 -1.82
CA VAL A 25 13.48 8.73 -0.38
C VAL A 25 12.77 7.41 -0.19
N LEU A 26 13.56 6.36 0.01
CA LEU A 26 13.05 5.08 0.46
C LEU A 26 12.29 5.44 1.73
N ALA A 27 10.97 5.48 1.65
CA ALA A 27 10.15 5.81 2.80
C ALA A 27 10.55 4.82 3.89
N GLU A 28 11.05 5.34 5.01
CA GLU A 28 11.47 4.51 6.13
C GLU A 28 10.34 3.54 6.46
N GLU A 29 10.65 2.24 6.50
CA GLU A 29 9.63 1.23 6.76
C GLU A 29 9.03 1.49 8.16
N PRO A 30 7.70 1.55 8.29
CA PRO A 30 7.09 1.81 9.58
C PRO A 30 7.42 0.68 10.56
N THR A 31 7.55 1.02 11.84
CA THR A 31 7.47 0.00 12.89
C THR A 31 6.06 -0.56 12.95
N PHE A 32 5.90 -1.79 13.43
CA PHE A 32 4.58 -2.41 13.58
C PHE A 32 3.65 -1.57 14.46
N ALA A 33 4.17 -0.98 15.55
CA ALA A 33 3.39 -0.10 16.41
C ALA A 33 2.86 1.13 15.67
N LYS A 34 3.67 1.72 14.78
CA LYS A 34 3.25 2.84 13.93
C LYS A 34 2.19 2.39 12.93
N LEU A 35 2.37 1.25 12.27
CA LEU A 35 1.37 0.68 11.36
C LEU A 35 0.05 0.44 12.09
N GLN A 36 0.09 -0.21 13.25
CA GLN A 36 -1.09 -0.49 14.06
C GLN A 36 -1.84 0.79 14.47
N ALA A 37 -1.12 1.85 14.86
CA ALA A 37 -1.71 3.14 15.15
C ALA A 37 -2.40 3.75 13.92
N MET A 38 -1.80 3.61 12.74
CA MET A 38 -2.39 4.06 11.47
C MET A 38 -3.66 3.28 11.11
N CYS A 39 -3.70 1.97 11.39
CA CYS A 39 -4.91 1.16 11.19
C CYS A 39 -6.06 1.60 12.09
N LYS A 40 -5.77 1.95 13.36
CA LYS A 40 -6.75 2.44 14.34
C LYS A 40 -7.29 3.84 14.06
N ASP A 41 -6.53 4.65 13.33
CA ASP A 41 -6.88 6.05 13.07
C ASP A 41 -7.84 6.18 11.88
N ALA A 42 -9.05 5.65 12.02
CA ALA A 42 -10.11 5.76 11.02
C ALA A 42 -10.55 7.23 10.78
N SER A 43 -10.19 8.14 11.68
CA SER A 43 -10.47 9.58 11.55
C SER A 43 -9.54 10.30 10.56
N ASN A 44 -8.38 9.70 10.27
CA ASN A 44 -7.42 10.23 9.32
C ASN A 44 -7.34 9.31 8.08
N PRO A 45 -7.99 9.70 6.97
CA PRO A 45 -8.06 8.87 5.76
C PRO A 45 -6.69 8.52 5.17
N LEU A 46 -5.67 9.38 5.37
CA LEU A 46 -4.32 9.12 4.86
C LEU A 46 -3.62 8.02 5.66
N ASN A 47 -3.72 8.07 7.00
CA ASN A 47 -3.15 7.04 7.86
C ASN A 47 -3.87 5.71 7.64
N HIS A 48 -5.20 5.72 7.68
CA HIS A 48 -5.98 4.51 7.50
C HIS A 48 -5.77 3.90 6.11
N GLY A 49 -5.80 4.72 5.06
CA GLY A 49 -5.51 4.28 3.68
C GLY A 49 -4.09 3.74 3.52
N TYR A 50 -3.09 4.32 4.19
CA TYR A 50 -1.74 3.76 4.21
C TYR A 50 -1.71 2.36 4.85
N CYS A 51 -2.37 2.18 6.01
CA CYS A 51 -2.45 0.86 6.63
C CYS A 51 -3.11 -0.16 5.70
N VAL A 52 -4.27 0.18 5.13
CA VAL A 52 -5.01 -0.69 4.19
C VAL A 52 -4.08 -1.17 3.07
N GLY A 53 -3.49 -0.23 2.32
CA GLY A 53 -2.63 -0.56 1.19
C GLY A 53 -1.39 -1.36 1.58
N PHE A 54 -0.79 -1.06 2.74
CA PHE A 54 0.37 -1.81 3.24
C PHE A 54 0.02 -3.27 3.54
N VAL A 55 -1.09 -3.51 4.24
CA VAL A 55 -1.52 -4.85 4.64
C VAL A 55 -1.98 -5.66 3.43
N GLU A 56 -2.73 -5.04 2.51
CA GLU A 56 -3.18 -5.67 1.26
C GLU A 56 -2.00 -6.07 0.35
N ALA A 57 -0.99 -5.21 0.21
CA ALA A 57 0.17 -5.52 -0.61
C ALA A 57 0.92 -6.77 -0.10
N ILE A 58 1.06 -6.91 1.22
CA ILE A 58 1.69 -8.08 1.83
C ILE A 58 0.81 -9.32 1.68
N ALA A 59 -0.49 -9.19 1.93
CA ALA A 59 -1.47 -10.26 1.71
C ALA A 59 -1.39 -10.81 0.28
N LEU A 60 -1.45 -9.94 -0.73
CA LEU A 60 -1.34 -10.33 -2.14
C LEU A 60 -0.01 -11.02 -2.45
N ARG A 61 1.11 -10.47 -1.95
CA ARG A 61 2.43 -11.07 -2.14
C ARG A 61 2.48 -12.50 -1.57
N ILE A 62 2.04 -12.69 -0.33
CA ILE A 62 2.05 -14.00 0.33
C ILE A 62 1.13 -14.97 -0.40
N ALA A 63 -0.06 -14.55 -0.83
CA ALA A 63 -0.97 -15.42 -1.57
C ALA A 63 -0.38 -15.90 -2.91
N HIS A 64 0.36 -15.01 -3.60
CA HIS A 64 1.10 -15.37 -4.81
C HIS A 64 2.23 -16.36 -4.53
N GLU A 65 2.96 -16.19 -3.43
CA GLU A 65 4.09 -17.04 -3.05
C GLU A 65 3.65 -18.38 -2.42
N ASN A 66 2.52 -18.42 -1.71
CA ASN A 66 2.02 -19.55 -0.93
C ASN A 66 0.57 -19.91 -1.28
N LYS A 67 0.41 -20.87 -2.22
CA LYS A 67 -0.90 -21.32 -2.75
C LYS A 67 -1.83 -22.00 -1.74
N ASN A 68 -1.36 -22.31 -0.53
CA ASN A 68 -2.15 -23.01 0.50
C ASN A 68 -2.73 -22.06 1.55
N CYS A 69 -2.76 -20.75 1.27
CA CYS A 69 -3.21 -19.76 2.23
C CYS A 69 -4.72 -19.48 2.07
N THR A 70 -5.57 -20.30 2.68
CA THR A 70 -7.04 -20.26 2.51
C THR A 70 -7.63 -18.90 2.88
N LEU A 71 -7.19 -18.27 3.97
CA LEU A 71 -7.70 -16.96 4.39
C LEU A 71 -7.36 -15.86 3.38
N LEU A 72 -6.16 -15.92 2.80
CA LEU A 72 -5.75 -14.96 1.78
C LEU A 72 -6.40 -15.22 0.43
N GLN A 73 -6.65 -16.49 0.09
CA GLN A 73 -7.43 -16.82 -1.10
C GLN A 73 -8.89 -16.35 -0.96
N GLU A 74 -9.53 -16.55 0.19
CA GLU A 74 -10.87 -16.01 0.44
C GLU A 74 -10.90 -14.48 0.32
N TYR A 75 -9.87 -13.78 0.82
CA TYR A 75 -9.75 -12.33 0.64
C TYR A 75 -9.65 -11.91 -0.83
N ILE A 76 -8.84 -12.63 -1.62
CA ILE A 76 -8.62 -12.33 -3.05
C ILE A 76 -9.85 -12.68 -3.89
N ASP A 77 -10.44 -13.85 -3.65
CA ASP A 77 -11.58 -14.38 -4.41
C ASP A 77 -12.88 -13.63 -4.04
N GLN A 78 -12.95 -13.08 -2.84
CA GLN A 78 -14.10 -12.34 -2.34
C GLN A 78 -13.66 -11.02 -1.68
N PRO A 79 -13.38 -9.98 -2.49
CA PRO A 79 -12.98 -8.66 -1.99
C PRO A 79 -14.07 -7.94 -1.16
N ASN A 80 -15.28 -8.51 -1.07
CA ASN A 80 -16.39 -8.06 -0.22
C ASN A 80 -16.59 -8.96 1.02
N THR A 81 -15.62 -9.79 1.39
CA THR A 81 -15.69 -10.56 2.64
C THR A 81 -15.79 -9.62 3.84
N ASN A 82 -16.47 -10.06 4.91
CA ASN A 82 -16.59 -9.32 6.18
C ASN A 82 -15.24 -9.14 6.92
N PHE A 83 -14.12 -9.39 6.25
CA PHE A 83 -12.77 -9.36 6.79
C PHE A 83 -12.12 -8.02 6.46
N VAL A 84 -12.03 -7.16 7.46
CA VAL A 84 -11.28 -5.90 7.38
C VAL A 84 -9.87 -6.20 7.89
N LEU A 85 -8.95 -6.56 6.99
CA LEU A 85 -7.55 -6.82 7.34
C LEU A 85 -6.90 -5.72 8.22
N PRO A 86 -7.16 -4.42 7.98
CA PRO A 86 -6.72 -3.36 8.90
C PRO A 86 -7.16 -3.54 10.34
N ASP A 87 -8.39 -4.00 10.58
CA ASP A 87 -8.94 -4.18 11.93
C ASP A 87 -8.25 -5.34 12.65
N LEU A 88 -7.95 -6.43 11.92
CA LEU A 88 -7.16 -7.54 12.48
C LEU A 88 -5.79 -7.04 12.95
N ILE A 89 -5.10 -6.23 12.14
CA ILE A 89 -3.80 -5.67 12.48
C ILE A 89 -3.91 -4.67 13.64
N ALA A 90 -4.97 -3.88 13.68
CA ALA A 90 -5.28 -2.98 14.79
C ALA A 90 -5.36 -3.73 16.15
N ASP A 91 -5.92 -4.93 16.15
CA ASP A 91 -6.19 -5.71 17.37
C ASP A 91 -5.04 -6.63 17.79
N LEU A 92 -3.98 -6.78 16.98
CA LEU A 92 -2.84 -7.63 17.33
C LEU A 92 -2.11 -7.16 18.59
N ASN A 93 -1.61 -8.12 19.37
CA ASN A 93 -0.79 -7.82 20.53
C ASN A 93 0.61 -7.35 20.08
N PRO A 94 1.01 -6.09 20.35
CA PRO A 94 2.31 -5.56 19.92
C PRO A 94 3.50 -6.24 20.60
N LYS A 95 3.29 -7.05 21.65
CA LYS A 95 4.36 -7.89 22.24
C LYS A 95 4.69 -9.11 21.38
N GLU A 96 3.69 -9.65 20.68
CA GLU A 96 3.85 -10.84 19.82
C GLU A 96 4.32 -10.47 18.40
N TYR A 97 3.90 -9.27 17.97
CA TYR A 97 4.21 -8.66 16.68
C TYR A 97 4.95 -7.35 16.97
N SER A 98 6.28 -7.40 17.09
CA SER A 98 7.12 -6.24 17.40
C SER A 98 8.22 -6.04 16.35
N GLY A 99 8.77 -4.84 16.28
CA GLY A 99 9.81 -4.47 15.31
C GLY A 99 9.26 -3.94 13.99
N ASP A 100 9.83 -4.41 12.88
CA ASP A 100 9.51 -3.97 11.52
C ASP A 100 8.07 -4.38 11.13
N ALA A 101 7.31 -3.46 10.52
CA ALA A 101 5.93 -3.73 10.15
C ALA A 101 5.78 -4.85 9.12
N LEU A 102 6.67 -4.93 8.12
CA LEU A 102 6.61 -5.96 7.08
C LEU A 102 6.71 -7.35 7.71
N LYS A 103 7.77 -7.59 8.51
CA LYS A 103 7.99 -8.89 9.15
C LYS A 103 6.85 -9.27 10.09
N ALA A 104 6.29 -8.30 10.81
CA ALA A 104 5.19 -8.53 11.72
C ALA A 104 3.90 -8.93 10.97
N VAL A 105 3.56 -8.24 9.88
CA VAL A 105 2.39 -8.54 9.06
C VAL A 105 2.59 -9.87 8.30
N GLU A 106 3.78 -10.14 7.78
CA GLU A 106 4.12 -11.42 7.16
C GLU A 106 3.93 -12.58 8.16
N LYS A 107 4.48 -12.43 9.38
CA LYS A 107 4.31 -13.42 10.45
C LYS A 107 2.83 -13.66 10.79
N PHE A 108 2.02 -12.61 10.84
CA PHE A 108 0.59 -12.73 11.09
C PHE A 108 -0.09 -13.61 10.04
N PHE A 109 0.11 -13.30 8.75
CA PHE A 109 -0.51 -14.06 7.67
C PHE A 109 -0.02 -15.51 7.59
N VAL A 110 1.27 -15.74 7.78
CA VAL A 110 1.81 -17.12 7.83
C VAL A 110 1.21 -17.92 8.98
N ASN A 111 1.07 -17.33 10.17
CA ASN A 111 0.55 -18.03 11.34
C ASN A 111 -0.96 -18.28 11.29
N LYS A 112 -1.74 -17.34 10.74
CA LYS A 112 -3.21 -17.35 10.82
C LYS A 112 -3.92 -17.71 9.52
N GLY A 113 -3.30 -17.40 8.37
CA GLY A 113 -3.94 -17.57 7.07
C GLY A 113 -3.39 -18.73 6.25
N CYS A 114 -2.13 -19.14 6.50
CA CYS A 114 -1.40 -20.08 5.66
C CYS A 114 -0.91 -21.35 6.39
N SER A 115 -1.50 -21.64 7.57
CA SER A 115 -1.19 -22.81 8.41
C SER A 115 -2.17 -23.96 8.23
#